data_AF-A0A0T7F8J9-F1
#
_entry.id   AF-A0A0T7F8J9-F1
#
_cell.length_a   1.000
_cell.length_b   1.000
_cell.length_c   1.000
_cell.angle_alpha   90.00
_cell.angle_beta   90.00
_cell.angle_gamma   90.00
#
_symmetry.space_group_name_H-M   'P 1'
#
loop_
_entity.id
_entity.type
_entity.pdbx_description
1 polymer ?
#
loop_
_entity_poly.entity_id
_entity_poly.type
_entity_poly.pdbx_seq_one_letter_code
_entity_poly.pdbx_strand_id
1 'polypeptide(L)' 'MLRDDIRPGLRLVGYRYKATIAFFVQEDVVFIARIFHRGRNVDLDELGELD' A
#
# COMPACT_ATOMS: atom_id res chain seq x y z
N MET A 1 -4.58 -8.66 -9.36
CA MET A 1 -3.18 -8.51 -9.79
C MET A 1 -2.34 -8.40 -8.52
N LEU A 2 -1.49 -9.37 -8.23
CA LEU A 2 -0.64 -9.40 -7.05
C LEU A 2 0.43 -8.31 -7.22
N ARG A 3 0.63 -7.43 -6.23
CA ARG A 3 1.64 -6.34 -6.27
C ARG A 3 3.08 -6.83 -6.07
N ASP A 4 3.36 -8.07 -6.49
CA ASP A 4 4.70 -8.67 -6.42
C ASP A 4 5.66 -8.02 -7.43
N ASP A 5 5.12 -7.37 -8.46
CA ASP A 5 5.85 -6.54 -9.43
C ASP A 5 6.54 -5.33 -8.78
N ILE A 6 5.95 -4.76 -7.71
CA ILE A 6 6.54 -3.65 -6.97
C ILE A 6 7.51 -4.15 -5.89
N ARG A 7 7.07 -5.14 -5.08
CA ARG A 7 7.90 -5.78 -4.06
C ARG A 7 7.30 -7.15 -3.70
N PRO A 8 8.09 -8.25 -3.76
CA PRO A 8 7.61 -9.56 -3.36
C PRO A 8 7.06 -9.57 -1.93
N GLY A 9 5.86 -10.13 -1.76
CA GLY A 9 5.22 -10.25 -0.45
C GLY A 9 4.60 -8.96 0.08
N LEU A 10 4.53 -7.90 -0.74
CA LEU A 10 3.77 -6.69 -0.43
C LEU A 10 2.27 -6.98 -0.44
N ARG A 11 1.61 -6.65 0.67
CA ARG A 11 0.18 -6.89 0.90
C ARG A 11 -0.52 -5.59 1.23
N LEU A 12 -1.81 -5.53 0.90
CA LEU A 12 -2.70 -4.44 1.25
C LEU A 12 -3.80 -4.93 2.18
N VAL A 13 -4.14 -4.15 3.21
CA VAL A 13 -5.32 -4.38 4.06
C VAL A 13 -6.07 -3.08 4.29
N GLY A 14 -7.41 -3.15 4.26
CA GLY A 14 -8.27 -2.02 4.60
C GLY A 14 -8.47 -1.91 6.11
N TYR A 15 -8.50 -0.69 6.65
CA TYR A 15 -8.84 -0.41 8.04
C TYR A 15 -10.07 0.48 8.13
N ARG A 16 -11.18 -0.06 8.64
CA ARG A 16 -12.45 0.64 8.93
C ARG A 16 -12.97 1.53 7.78
N TYR A 17 -12.71 1.17 6.52
CA TYR A 17 -13.01 2.01 5.34
C TYR A 17 -12.38 3.42 5.38
N LYS A 18 -11.36 3.61 6.22
CA LYS A 18 -10.70 4.89 6.46
C LYS A 18 -9.26 4.90 5.99
N ALA A 19 -8.63 3.74 5.86
CA ALA A 19 -7.27 3.65 5.37
C ALA A 19 -7.02 2.35 4.61
N THR A 20 -6.03 2.39 3.72
CA THR A 20 -5.39 1.22 3.14
C THR A 20 -3.96 1.17 3.66
N ILE A 21 -3.56 0.04 4.23
CA ILE A 21 -2.24 -0.16 4.81
C ILE A 21 -1.46 -1.08 3.87
N ALA A 22 -0.32 -0.58 3.38
CA ALA A 22 0.65 -1.38 2.64
C ALA A 22 1.71 -1.91 3.61
N PHE A 23 1.89 -3.23 3.62
CA PHE A 23 2.80 -3.90 4.53
C PHE A 23 3.44 -5.13 3.91
N PHE A 24 4.55 -5.56 4.47
CA PHE A 24 5.14 -6.87 4.20
C PHE A 24 5.64 -7.48 5.51
N VAL A 25 5.81 -8.80 5.50
CA VAL A 25 6.34 -9.54 6.66
C VAL A 25 7.71 -10.05 6.28
N GLN A 26 8.68 -9.84 7.16
CA GLN A 26 10.00 -10.45 7.06
C GLN A 26 10.28 -11.12 8.39
N GLU A 27 10.49 -12.44 8.35
CA GLU A 27 10.63 -13.29 9.53
C GLU A 27 9.40 -13.15 10.46
N ASP A 28 9.57 -12.56 11.64
CA ASP A 28 8.53 -12.31 12.63
C ASP A 28 8.13 -10.82 12.74
N VAL A 29 8.68 -9.97 11.86
CA VAL A 29 8.45 -8.53 11.88
C VAL A 29 7.49 -8.10 10.77
N VAL A 30 6.48 -7.33 11.15
CA VAL A 30 5.56 -6.67 10.22
C VAL A 30 6.06 -5.26 9.91
N PHE A 31 6.43 -5.02 8.66
CA PHE A 31 6.87 -3.71 8.21
C PHE A 31 5.72 -2.97 7.55
N ILE A 32 5.37 -1.79 8.11
CA ILE A 32 4.39 -0.88 7.50
C ILE A 32 5.12 0.03 6.53
N ALA A 33 4.91 -0.21 5.23
CA ALA A 33 5.54 0.58 4.18
C ALA A 33 4.84 1.93 3.97
N ARG A 34 3.49 1.95 4.02
CA ARG A 34 2.69 3.18 3.86
C ARG A 34 1.28 3.02 4.41
N ILE A 35 0.69 4.13 4.85
CA ILE A 35 -0.73 4.23 5.20
C ILE A 35 -1.37 5.29 4.29
N PHE A 36 -2.37 4.88 3.51
CA PHE A 36 -3.14 5.76 2.63
C PHE A 36 -4.46 6.11 3.31
N HIS A 37 -4.71 7.40 3.57
CA HIS A 37 -5.94 7.85 4.22
C HIS A 37 -7.12 7.98 3.23
N ARG A 38 -8.33 7.81 3.75
CA ARG A 38 -9.65 8.02 3.14
C ARG A 38 -10.15 6.99 2.13
N GLY A 39 -9.41 5.91 1.85
CA GLY A 39 -9.88 4.88 0.92
C GLY A 39 -10.31 5.41 -0.45
N ARG A 40 -9.88 6.64 -0.81
CA ARG A 40 -9.98 7.12 -2.18
C ARG A 40 -9.10 6.20 -3.00
N ASN A 41 -9.63 5.75 -4.12
CA ASN A 41 -8.83 5.10 -5.13
C ASN A 41 -7.76 6.12 -5.51
N VAL A 42 -6.52 5.92 -5.06
CA VAL A 42 -5.39 6.76 -5.44
C VAL A 42 -4.94 6.16 -6.76
N ASP A 43 -5.24 6.85 -7.85
CA ASP A 43 -4.65 6.51 -9.13
C ASP A 43 -3.18 6.93 -9.07
N LEU A 44 -2.28 5.96 -9.13
CA LEU A 44 -0.84 6.23 -8.96
C LEU A 44 -0.25 6.97 -10.18
N ASP A 45 -0.98 6.98 -11.29
CA ASP A 45 -0.64 7.73 -12.50
C ASP A 45 -0.79 9.25 -12.29
N GLU A 46 -1.63 9.71 -11.35
CA GLU A 46 -1.80 11.14 -11.02
C GLU A 46 -0.67 11.72 -10.14
N LEU A 47 0.19 10.87 -9.54
CA LEU A 47 1.32 11.32 -8.73
C LEU A 47 2.60 11.57 -9.57
N GLY A 48 2.52 11.41 -10.89
CA GLY A 48 3.59 11.72 -11.85
C GLY A 48 3.66 13.19 -12.28
N GLU A 49 2.70 14.04 -11.89
CA GLU A 49 2.71 15.49 -12.17
C GLU A 49 3.11 16.32 -10.94
N LEU A 50 4.20 15.95 -10.28
CA LEU A 50 4.94 16.89 -9.44
C LEU A 50 6.38 16.90 -9.95
N ASP A 51 6.61 17.72 -10.98
CA ASP A 51 7.92 18.29 -11.33
C ASP A 51 8.54 19.00 -10.11
#